data_AF-A0A2A9F7I5-F1
#
_entry.id   AF-A0A2A9F7I5-F1
#
_cell.length_a   1.000
_cell.length_b   1.000
_cell.length_c   1.000
_cell.angle_alpha   90.00
_cell.angle_beta   90.00
_cell.angle_gamma   90.00
#
_symmetry.space_group_name_H-M   'P 1'
#
loop_
_entity.id
_entity.type
_entity.pdbx_description
1 polymer ?
#
loop_
_entity_poly.entity_id
_entity_poly.type
_entity_poly.pdbx_seq_one_letter_code
_entity_poly.pdbx_strand_id
1 'polypeptide(L)'
;MSLGDERELVPLGAGFDVAKRGYSRAQVDEHLERLDGDLKMLTADRDAAIAQSGDLARQLETARGEIADLRGQVDRLAQPPTSVEGLSERLQRMLRLAQDEAADTKARAEAEAGHIRAKAETDASAMRARYEQLLTELDLRRKEMEAEHRKVLEDARAEAKRMTDEADAQRRRLDAESEARRTQVEEDFEIAMASRRAEAMRILAEQEAASKAEAERRVREAAEDAAAIRAKVLEEETAAKADIDRRQRESVADANKRRQDSITEANARLAEAADEARRRVRTATDESNRRITQASERVEALRTVRAALAEQVRGARTVLAEAQHVLGETDVEVPADIKAAGPGGGSAGGSGQAAAAAKPGVSRGGVPAPGKPPEADIERTVRIRASDVPKAQS
;
A
#
# COMPACT_ATOMS: atom_id res chain seq x y z
N MET A 1 -13.43 2.07 152.43
CA MET A 1 -13.64 3.45 151.95
C MET A 1 -14.93 3.97 152.54
N SER A 2 -15.09 5.28 152.70
CA SER A 2 -16.12 5.93 153.51
C SER A 2 -17.53 5.32 153.45
N LEU A 3 -18.03 4.91 154.62
CA LEU A 3 -19.45 4.92 154.96
C LEU A 3 -19.56 5.84 156.19
N GLY A 4 -19.74 7.13 155.94
CA GLY A 4 -19.75 8.16 156.98
C GLY A 4 -20.06 9.55 156.42
N ASP A 5 -20.84 10.30 157.19
CA ASP A 5 -21.14 11.73 157.06
C ASP A 5 -21.77 12.24 155.75
N GLU A 6 -22.74 11.49 155.23
CA GLU A 6 -24.00 12.10 154.78
C GLU A 6 -25.13 11.70 155.72
N ARG A 7 -25.15 12.34 156.91
CA ARG A 7 -26.36 12.39 157.72
C ARG A 7 -27.32 13.35 157.02
N GLU A 8 -28.22 12.80 156.21
CA GLU A 8 -29.34 13.55 155.65
C GLU A 8 -30.21 14.05 156.81
N LEU A 9 -29.92 15.27 157.24
CA LEU A 9 -30.66 15.98 158.28
C LEU A 9 -32.02 16.31 157.68
N VAL A 10 -32.99 15.42 157.92
CA VAL A 10 -34.42 15.62 157.62
C VAL A 10 -34.76 17.08 157.94
N PRO A 11 -35.14 17.90 156.94
CA PRO A 11 -35.34 19.32 157.17
C PRO A 11 -36.48 19.53 158.17
N LEU A 12 -36.11 19.77 159.43
CA LEU A 12 -37.03 20.25 160.46
C LEU A 12 -37.46 21.65 160.03
N GLY A 13 -38.55 21.68 159.26
CA GLY A 13 -39.11 22.89 158.67
C GLY A 13 -39.32 23.97 159.73
N ALA A 14 -39.24 25.23 159.30
CA ALA A 14 -39.44 26.37 160.18
C ALA A 14 -40.70 26.17 161.04
N GLY A 15 -40.52 26.22 162.37
CA GLY A 15 -41.55 25.79 163.32
C GLY A 15 -42.87 26.54 163.15
N PHE A 16 -43.98 25.85 163.43
CA PHE A 16 -45.34 26.32 163.19
C PHE A 16 -45.60 27.76 163.63
N ASP A 17 -46.33 28.51 162.81
CA ASP A 17 -46.73 29.88 163.12
C ASP A 17 -47.60 29.94 164.37
N VAL A 18 -47.38 30.94 165.22
CA VAL A 18 -48.10 31.09 166.50
C VAL A 18 -49.32 31.98 166.35
N ALA A 19 -50.50 31.38 166.41
CA ALA A 19 -51.77 32.06 166.51
C ALA A 19 -52.07 32.51 167.96
N LYS A 20 -53.15 33.29 168.14
CA LYS A 20 -53.54 33.95 169.40
C LYS A 20 -53.78 33.02 170.61
N ARG A 21 -53.74 31.68 170.42
CA ARG A 21 -53.80 30.63 171.46
C ARG A 21 -52.94 29.40 171.11
N GLY A 22 -51.74 29.58 170.57
CA GLY A 22 -50.79 28.49 170.25
C GLY A 22 -50.61 28.27 168.74
N TYR A 23 -49.98 27.17 168.35
CA TYR A 23 -49.60 26.90 166.96
C TYR A 23 -50.79 26.84 165.98
N SER A 24 -50.52 27.21 164.72
CA SER A 24 -51.46 27.14 163.62
C SER A 24 -51.89 25.70 163.36
N ARG A 25 -53.11 25.34 163.78
CA ARG A 25 -53.65 23.98 163.63
C ARG A 25 -53.54 23.46 162.19
N ALA A 26 -53.80 24.28 161.18
CA ALA A 26 -53.74 23.85 159.78
C ALA A 26 -52.32 23.39 159.37
N GLN A 27 -51.26 24.06 159.86
CA GLN A 27 -49.88 23.66 159.59
C GLN A 27 -49.47 22.42 160.40
N VAL A 28 -49.99 22.27 161.62
CA VAL A 28 -49.76 21.06 162.43
C VAL A 28 -50.45 19.85 161.78
N ASP A 29 -51.71 20.00 161.37
CA ASP A 29 -52.47 18.94 160.70
C ASP A 29 -51.78 18.57 159.35
N GLU A 30 -51.31 19.52 158.53
CA GLU A 30 -50.54 19.26 157.30
C GLU A 30 -49.17 18.59 157.55
N HIS A 31 -48.47 18.97 158.63
CA HIS A 31 -47.19 18.35 158.97
C HIS A 31 -47.37 16.94 159.53
N LEU A 32 -48.45 16.69 160.28
CA LEU A 32 -48.82 15.34 160.69
C LEU A 32 -49.19 14.48 159.49
N GLU A 33 -50.01 14.96 158.55
CA GLU A 33 -50.31 14.24 157.30
C GLU A 33 -49.05 13.91 156.49
N ARG A 34 -48.08 14.83 156.44
CA ARG A 34 -46.76 14.59 155.81
C ARG A 34 -45.96 13.51 156.53
N LEU A 35 -45.78 13.61 157.85
CA LEU A 35 -45.09 12.59 158.66
C LEU A 35 -45.77 11.22 158.58
N ASP A 36 -47.11 11.19 158.52
CA ASP A 36 -47.88 9.97 158.35
C ASP A 36 -47.69 9.39 156.93
N GLY A 37 -47.38 10.21 155.93
CA GLY A 37 -46.97 9.80 154.60
C GLY A 37 -45.53 9.24 154.59
N ASP A 38 -44.59 9.97 155.18
CA ASP A 38 -43.17 9.60 155.30
C ASP A 38 -43.02 8.27 156.07
N LEU A 39 -43.75 8.08 157.17
CA LEU A 39 -43.79 6.81 157.91
C LEU A 39 -44.36 5.66 157.07
N LYS A 40 -45.42 5.89 156.28
CA LYS A 40 -45.97 4.86 155.38
C LYS A 40 -44.96 4.47 154.31
N MET A 41 -44.27 5.45 153.71
CA MET A 41 -43.18 5.21 152.76
C MET A 41 -42.04 4.41 153.39
N LEU A 42 -41.51 4.85 154.54
CA LEU A 42 -40.45 4.13 155.26
C LEU A 42 -40.86 2.70 155.68
N THR A 43 -42.13 2.46 156.01
CA THR A 43 -42.60 1.07 156.24
C THR A 43 -42.66 0.24 154.96
N ALA A 44 -43.07 0.82 153.83
CA ALA A 44 -43.07 0.13 152.54
C ALA A 44 -41.65 -0.18 152.06
N ASP A 45 -40.71 0.77 152.18
CA ASP A 45 -39.30 0.61 151.83
C ASP A 45 -38.62 -0.44 152.73
N ARG A 46 -38.90 -0.43 154.04
CA ARG A 46 -38.46 -1.46 154.99
C ARG A 46 -38.97 -2.84 154.58
N ASP A 47 -40.26 -2.96 154.28
CA ASP A 47 -40.88 -4.26 153.98
C ASP A 47 -40.45 -4.79 152.60
N ALA A 48 -40.21 -3.90 151.64
CA ALA A 48 -39.55 -4.22 150.38
C ALA A 48 -38.10 -4.69 150.57
N ALA A 49 -37.32 -4.03 151.43
CA ALA A 49 -35.95 -4.44 151.75
C ALA A 49 -35.90 -5.79 152.49
N ILE A 50 -36.87 -6.06 153.38
CA ILE A 50 -37.02 -7.36 154.05
C ILE A 50 -37.36 -8.46 153.02
N ALA A 51 -38.26 -8.18 152.07
CA ALA A 51 -38.59 -9.12 151.00
C ALA A 51 -37.37 -9.43 150.10
N GLN A 52 -36.67 -8.39 149.63
CA GLN A 52 -35.44 -8.53 148.83
C GLN A 52 -34.35 -9.31 149.58
N SER A 53 -34.16 -9.05 150.88
CA SER A 53 -33.23 -9.80 151.73
C SER A 53 -33.61 -11.27 151.84
N GLY A 54 -34.91 -11.58 151.98
CA GLY A 54 -35.44 -12.94 151.98
C GLY A 54 -35.23 -13.67 150.65
N ASP A 55 -35.42 -13.01 149.52
CA ASP A 55 -35.20 -13.60 148.19
C ASP A 55 -33.71 -13.78 147.85
N LEU A 56 -32.85 -12.85 148.23
CA LEU A 56 -31.39 -13.02 148.14
C LEU A 56 -30.90 -14.18 149.03
N ALA A 57 -31.46 -14.34 150.22
CA ALA A 57 -31.16 -15.48 151.09
C ALA A 57 -31.58 -16.82 150.46
N ARG A 58 -32.76 -16.88 149.81
CA ARG A 58 -33.20 -18.06 149.03
C ARG A 58 -32.24 -18.38 147.89
N GLN A 59 -31.87 -17.38 147.07
CA GLN A 59 -30.96 -17.56 145.95
C GLN A 59 -29.57 -18.02 146.41
N LEU A 60 -29.04 -17.47 147.50
CA LEU A 60 -27.78 -17.92 148.10
C LEU A 60 -27.85 -19.37 148.57
N GLU A 61 -28.97 -19.81 149.15
CA GLU A 61 -29.10 -21.20 149.61
C GLU A 61 -29.29 -22.19 148.45
N THR A 62 -30.02 -21.80 147.40
CA THR A 62 -30.07 -22.57 146.13
C THR A 62 -28.68 -22.73 145.53
N ALA A 63 -27.93 -21.64 145.37
CA ALA A 63 -26.57 -21.67 144.83
C ALA A 63 -25.59 -22.46 145.72
N ARG A 64 -25.76 -22.43 147.05
CA ARG A 64 -25.00 -23.29 147.99
C ARG A 64 -25.32 -24.77 147.80
N GLY A 65 -26.58 -25.12 147.60
CA GLY A 65 -27.02 -26.48 147.26
C GLY A 65 -26.37 -26.97 145.97
N GLU A 66 -26.50 -26.20 144.89
CA GLU A 66 -25.87 -26.49 143.59
C GLU A 66 -24.35 -26.64 143.69
N ILE A 67 -23.67 -25.76 144.44
CA ILE A 67 -22.22 -25.84 144.68
C ILE A 67 -21.86 -27.10 145.51
N ALA A 68 -22.70 -27.50 146.48
CA ALA A 68 -22.48 -28.73 147.25
C ALA A 68 -22.68 -29.98 146.39
N ASP A 69 -23.72 -30.03 145.55
CA ASP A 69 -23.98 -31.13 144.63
C ASP A 69 -22.90 -31.25 143.55
N LEU A 70 -22.44 -30.13 142.98
CA LEU A 70 -21.34 -30.09 142.01
C LEU A 70 -20.02 -30.53 142.66
N ARG A 71 -19.73 -30.10 143.89
CA ARG A 71 -18.55 -30.60 144.65
C ARG A 71 -18.66 -32.09 144.91
N GLY A 72 -19.81 -32.58 145.38
CA GLY A 72 -20.05 -34.01 145.59
C GLY A 72 -19.92 -34.85 144.30
N GLN A 73 -20.30 -34.30 143.14
CA GLN A 73 -20.03 -34.93 141.84
C GLN A 73 -18.54 -34.94 141.52
N VAL A 74 -17.83 -33.81 141.70
CA VAL A 74 -16.37 -33.72 141.48
C VAL A 74 -15.61 -34.68 142.38
N ASP A 75 -15.95 -34.78 143.66
CA ASP A 75 -15.30 -35.68 144.62
C ASP A 75 -15.52 -37.15 144.24
N ARG A 76 -16.74 -37.54 143.83
CA ARG A 76 -17.03 -38.88 143.30
C ARG A 76 -16.26 -39.19 142.01
N LEU A 77 -16.05 -38.19 141.15
CA LEU A 77 -15.28 -38.35 139.91
C LEU A 77 -13.76 -38.32 140.13
N ALA A 78 -13.28 -37.63 141.18
CA ALA A 78 -11.85 -37.49 141.49
C ALA A 78 -11.27 -38.70 142.25
N GLN A 79 -12.09 -39.42 143.02
CA GLN A 79 -11.68 -40.66 143.67
C GLN A 79 -11.41 -41.79 142.65
N PRO A 80 -10.51 -42.74 142.96
CA PRO A 80 -10.35 -43.95 142.14
C PRO A 80 -11.67 -44.73 142.04
N PRO A 81 -12.04 -45.29 140.88
CA PRO A 81 -13.34 -45.93 140.68
C PRO A 81 -13.42 -47.27 141.42
N THR A 82 -13.87 -47.22 142.67
CA THR A 82 -14.14 -48.39 143.53
C THR A 82 -15.56 -48.95 143.39
N SER A 83 -16.44 -48.26 142.64
CA SER A 83 -17.79 -48.72 142.31
C SER A 83 -18.03 -48.77 140.80
N VAL A 84 -18.91 -49.68 140.37
CA VAL A 84 -19.31 -49.86 138.96
C VAL A 84 -20.07 -48.63 138.43
N GLU A 85 -20.84 -47.97 139.30
CA GLU A 85 -21.63 -46.79 138.97
C GLU A 85 -20.74 -45.60 138.61
N GLY A 86 -19.69 -45.32 139.41
CA GLY A 86 -18.72 -44.26 139.12
C GLY A 86 -17.90 -44.51 137.84
N LEU A 87 -17.64 -45.78 137.50
CA LEU A 87 -17.07 -46.17 136.20
C LEU A 87 -18.03 -45.82 135.07
N SER A 88 -19.33 -46.16 135.21
CA SER A 88 -20.35 -45.91 134.19
C SER A 88 -20.61 -44.42 133.93
N GLU A 89 -20.68 -43.59 134.98
CA GLU A 89 -20.86 -42.14 134.83
C GLU A 89 -19.66 -41.49 134.12
N ARG A 90 -18.43 -41.88 134.50
CA ARG A 90 -17.20 -41.44 133.83
C ARG A 90 -17.16 -41.86 132.36
N LEU A 91 -17.57 -43.08 132.04
CA LEU A 91 -17.67 -43.57 130.64
C LEU A 91 -18.73 -42.80 129.85
N GLN A 92 -19.89 -42.50 130.42
CA GLN A 92 -20.92 -41.68 129.77
C GLN A 92 -20.44 -40.26 129.49
N ARG A 93 -19.78 -39.60 130.46
CA ARG A 93 -19.17 -38.27 130.26
C ARG A 93 -18.05 -38.30 129.21
N MET A 94 -17.23 -39.34 129.18
CA MET A 94 -16.18 -39.53 128.17
C MET A 94 -16.75 -39.78 126.77
N LEU A 95 -17.78 -40.61 126.64
CA LEU A 95 -18.47 -40.86 125.37
C LEU A 95 -19.14 -39.59 124.84
N ARG A 96 -19.76 -38.79 125.71
CA ARG A 96 -20.32 -37.49 125.34
C ARG A 96 -19.24 -36.53 124.86
N LEU A 97 -18.14 -36.37 125.60
CA LEU A 97 -17.01 -35.53 125.18
C LEU A 97 -16.42 -35.98 123.82
N ALA A 98 -16.35 -37.30 123.59
CA ALA A 98 -15.91 -37.84 122.30
C ALA A 98 -16.92 -37.63 121.17
N GLN A 99 -18.22 -37.60 121.45
CA GLN A 99 -19.26 -37.22 120.49
C GLN A 99 -19.23 -35.72 120.18
N ASP A 100 -19.02 -34.89 121.19
CA ASP A 100 -18.91 -33.43 121.06
C ASP A 100 -17.64 -33.09 120.23
N GLU A 101 -16.47 -33.66 120.52
CA GLU A 101 -15.24 -33.48 119.70
C GLU A 101 -15.38 -34.09 118.29
N ALA A 102 -16.12 -35.19 118.11
CA ALA A 102 -16.42 -35.74 116.79
C ALA A 102 -17.36 -34.84 115.96
N ALA A 103 -18.28 -34.13 116.61
CA ALA A 103 -19.10 -33.10 115.96
C ALA A 103 -18.26 -31.87 115.59
N ASP A 104 -17.40 -31.41 116.51
CA ASP A 104 -16.53 -30.25 116.31
C ASP A 104 -15.50 -30.47 115.19
N THR A 105 -14.82 -31.61 115.18
CA THR A 105 -13.88 -31.99 114.11
C THR A 105 -14.57 -32.12 112.76
N LYS A 106 -15.79 -32.67 112.71
CA LYS A 106 -16.60 -32.76 111.50
C LYS A 106 -17.06 -31.39 111.00
N ALA A 107 -17.47 -30.49 111.91
CA ALA A 107 -17.85 -29.12 111.57
C ALA A 107 -16.66 -28.31 111.03
N ARG A 108 -15.46 -28.44 111.64
CA ARG A 108 -14.22 -27.84 111.13
C ARG A 108 -13.89 -28.37 109.73
N ALA A 109 -13.93 -29.69 109.51
CA ALA A 109 -13.67 -30.30 108.21
C ALA A 109 -14.70 -29.89 107.13
N GLU A 110 -15.98 -29.74 107.49
CA GLU A 110 -17.03 -29.25 106.57
C GLU A 110 -16.85 -27.77 106.22
N ALA A 111 -16.43 -26.93 107.18
CA ALA A 111 -16.07 -25.54 106.93
C ALA A 111 -14.83 -25.40 106.02
N GLU A 112 -13.76 -26.17 106.28
CA GLU A 112 -12.55 -26.22 105.45
C GLU A 112 -12.87 -26.69 104.03
N ALA A 113 -13.67 -27.76 103.88
CA ALA A 113 -14.14 -28.23 102.57
C ALA A 113 -15.01 -27.17 101.85
N GLY A 114 -15.82 -26.41 102.59
CA GLY A 114 -16.57 -25.27 102.08
C GLY A 114 -15.66 -24.16 101.55
N HIS A 115 -14.64 -23.75 102.32
CA HIS A 115 -13.65 -22.76 101.90
C HIS A 115 -12.84 -23.21 100.67
N ILE A 116 -12.43 -24.49 100.61
CA ILE A 116 -11.71 -25.05 99.46
C ILE A 116 -12.59 -25.02 98.20
N ARG A 117 -13.87 -25.40 98.30
CA ARG A 117 -14.83 -25.34 97.18
C ARG A 117 -15.08 -23.90 96.72
N ALA A 118 -15.42 -23.00 97.64
CA ALA A 118 -15.67 -21.60 97.33
C ALA A 118 -14.46 -20.91 96.67
N LYS A 119 -13.24 -21.24 97.11
CA LYS A 119 -12.02 -20.79 96.44
C LYS A 119 -11.88 -21.38 95.03
N ALA A 120 -12.01 -22.70 94.88
CA ALA A 120 -11.89 -23.35 93.57
C ALA A 120 -12.95 -22.87 92.56
N GLU A 121 -14.17 -22.59 93.01
CA GLU A 121 -15.24 -21.98 92.21
C GLU A 121 -14.92 -20.54 91.82
N THR A 122 -14.37 -19.75 92.75
CA THR A 122 -13.88 -18.38 92.48
C THR A 122 -12.76 -18.39 91.44
N ASP A 123 -11.71 -19.19 91.65
CA ASP A 123 -10.58 -19.34 90.74
C ASP A 123 -11.04 -19.84 89.36
N ALA A 124 -11.95 -20.82 89.29
CA ALA A 124 -12.53 -21.30 88.03
C ALA A 124 -13.36 -20.23 87.31
N SER A 125 -14.14 -19.42 88.04
CA SER A 125 -14.91 -18.31 87.46
C SER A 125 -14.01 -17.21 86.89
N ALA A 126 -12.93 -16.86 87.60
CA ALA A 126 -11.95 -15.88 87.16
C ALA A 126 -11.18 -16.35 85.91
N MET A 127 -10.87 -17.65 85.82
CA MET A 127 -10.25 -18.23 84.62
C MET A 127 -11.21 -18.24 83.43
N ARG A 128 -12.50 -18.59 83.61
CA ARG A 128 -13.51 -18.50 82.54
C ARG A 128 -13.64 -17.08 82.00
N ALA A 129 -13.82 -16.09 82.87
CA ALA A 129 -13.94 -14.68 82.48
C ALA A 129 -12.71 -14.19 81.69
N ARG A 130 -11.50 -14.61 82.07
CA ARG A 130 -10.26 -14.31 81.31
C ARG A 130 -10.22 -14.97 79.94
N TYR A 131 -10.68 -16.22 79.80
CA TYR A 131 -10.77 -16.89 78.51
C TYR A 131 -11.84 -16.26 77.61
N GLU A 132 -13.00 -15.88 78.16
CA GLU A 132 -14.04 -15.15 77.43
C GLU A 132 -13.52 -13.79 76.91
N GLN A 133 -12.82 -13.03 77.76
CA GLN A 133 -12.15 -11.78 77.36
C GLN A 133 -11.14 -12.02 76.23
N LEU A 134 -10.23 -12.99 76.38
CA LEU A 134 -9.23 -13.33 75.37
C LEU A 134 -9.86 -13.77 74.04
N LEU A 135 -10.95 -14.55 74.08
CA LEU A 135 -11.70 -14.93 72.87
C LEU A 135 -12.30 -13.70 72.19
N THR A 136 -12.90 -12.76 72.94
CA THR A 136 -13.43 -11.52 72.34
C THR A 136 -12.35 -10.61 71.77
N GLU A 137 -11.16 -10.55 72.38
CA GLU A 137 -10.01 -9.81 71.85
C GLU A 137 -9.50 -10.45 70.54
N LEU A 138 -9.36 -11.77 70.49
CA LEU A 138 -8.95 -12.50 69.30
C LEU A 138 -9.98 -12.37 68.16
N ASP A 139 -11.28 -12.40 68.47
CA ASP A 139 -12.34 -12.19 67.49
C ASP A 139 -12.41 -10.74 66.99
N LEU A 140 -12.11 -9.75 67.84
CA LEU A 140 -11.99 -8.35 67.43
C LEU A 140 -10.80 -8.19 66.47
N ARG A 141 -9.61 -8.60 66.92
CA ARG A 141 -8.35 -8.51 66.16
C ARG A 141 -8.43 -9.28 64.84
N ARG A 142 -9.13 -10.41 64.80
CA ARG A 142 -9.40 -11.14 63.57
C ARG A 142 -10.23 -10.31 62.59
N LYS A 143 -11.32 -9.66 63.04
CA LYS A 143 -12.17 -8.80 62.19
C LYS A 143 -11.41 -7.59 61.69
N GLU A 144 -10.54 -7.00 62.52
CA GLU A 144 -9.65 -5.90 62.13
C GLU A 144 -8.67 -6.34 61.03
N MET A 145 -7.94 -7.44 61.24
CA MET A 145 -7.03 -8.01 60.23
C MET A 145 -7.76 -8.42 58.93
N GLU A 146 -8.97 -8.97 59.01
CA GLU A 146 -9.80 -9.30 57.83
C GLU A 146 -10.29 -8.04 57.09
N ALA A 147 -10.56 -6.95 57.80
CA ALA A 147 -10.94 -5.66 57.20
C ALA A 147 -9.73 -4.95 56.56
N GLU A 148 -8.58 -4.92 57.23
CA GLU A 148 -7.32 -4.40 56.67
C GLU A 148 -6.90 -5.19 55.44
N HIS A 149 -6.90 -6.52 55.51
CA HIS A 149 -6.55 -7.38 54.37
C HIS A 149 -7.51 -7.18 53.19
N ARG A 150 -8.81 -7.08 53.45
CA ARG A 150 -9.81 -6.76 52.41
C ARG A 150 -9.52 -5.41 51.76
N LYS A 151 -9.27 -4.38 52.57
CA LYS A 151 -8.95 -3.03 52.06
C LYS A 151 -7.68 -3.05 51.21
N VAL A 152 -6.61 -3.69 51.67
CA VAL A 152 -5.36 -3.83 50.90
C VAL A 152 -5.58 -4.58 49.58
N LEU A 153 -6.45 -5.60 49.54
CA LEU A 153 -6.82 -6.28 48.29
C LEU A 153 -7.70 -5.41 47.38
N GLU A 154 -8.57 -4.57 47.92
CA GLU A 154 -9.41 -3.63 47.16
C GLU A 154 -8.57 -2.48 46.58
N ASP A 155 -7.71 -1.86 47.39
CA ASP A 155 -6.74 -0.83 46.97
C ASP A 155 -5.78 -1.39 45.91
N ALA A 156 -5.20 -2.57 46.10
CA ALA A 156 -4.30 -3.20 45.13
C ALA A 156 -5.01 -3.60 43.82
N ARG A 157 -6.29 -3.99 43.87
CA ARG A 157 -7.10 -4.25 42.66
C ARG A 157 -7.42 -2.95 41.92
N ALA A 158 -7.73 -1.88 42.63
CA ALA A 158 -8.00 -0.57 42.04
C ALA A 158 -6.74 0.00 41.37
N GLU A 159 -5.57 -0.11 42.03
CA GLU A 159 -4.29 0.30 41.46
C GLU A 159 -3.86 -0.58 40.28
N ALA A 160 -3.99 -1.90 40.38
CA ALA A 160 -3.72 -2.80 39.24
C ALA A 160 -4.60 -2.45 38.03
N LYS A 161 -5.90 -2.22 38.24
CA LYS A 161 -6.81 -1.78 37.17
C LYS A 161 -6.40 -0.43 36.58
N ARG A 162 -6.03 0.54 37.42
CA ARG A 162 -5.53 1.85 36.96
C ARG A 162 -4.30 1.67 36.07
N MET A 163 -3.32 0.88 36.49
CA MET A 163 -2.12 0.62 35.68
C MET A 163 -2.45 -0.09 34.36
N THR A 164 -3.40 -1.03 34.33
CA THR A 164 -3.84 -1.64 33.06
C THR A 164 -4.58 -0.66 32.17
N ASP A 165 -5.49 0.17 32.71
CA ASP A 165 -6.25 1.16 31.95
C ASP A 165 -5.33 2.25 31.36
N GLU A 166 -4.33 2.70 32.13
CA GLU A 166 -3.28 3.64 31.70
C GLU A 166 -2.37 3.03 30.61
N ALA A 167 -1.96 1.77 30.77
CA ALA A 167 -1.14 1.07 29.77
C ALA A 167 -1.91 0.80 28.46
N ASP A 168 -3.19 0.43 28.55
CA ASP A 168 -4.06 0.26 27.37
C ASP A 168 -4.29 1.58 26.63
N ALA A 169 -4.46 2.68 27.37
CA ALA A 169 -4.57 4.03 26.80
C ALA A 169 -3.26 4.48 26.11
N GLN A 170 -2.10 4.23 26.73
CA GLN A 170 -0.79 4.51 26.13
C GLN A 170 -0.57 3.67 24.87
N ARG A 171 -0.90 2.37 24.88
CA ARG A 171 -0.80 1.51 23.69
C ARG A 171 -1.67 2.05 22.56
N ARG A 172 -2.97 2.28 22.79
CA ARG A 172 -3.89 2.83 21.77
C ARG A 172 -3.41 4.16 21.19
N ARG A 173 -2.81 5.02 22.02
CA ARG A 173 -2.22 6.28 21.56
C ARG A 173 -1.00 6.04 20.66
N LEU A 174 -0.08 5.16 21.05
CA LEU A 174 1.11 4.84 20.26
C LEU A 174 0.76 4.09 18.96
N ASP A 175 -0.26 3.24 18.98
CA ASP A 175 -0.81 2.57 17.80
C ASP A 175 -1.35 3.62 16.81
N ALA A 176 -2.21 4.54 17.27
CA ALA A 176 -2.77 5.61 16.44
C ALA A 176 -1.72 6.61 15.93
N GLU A 177 -0.74 7.00 16.77
CA GLU A 177 0.41 7.81 16.32
C GLU A 177 1.29 7.08 15.29
N SER A 178 1.35 5.75 15.34
CA SER A 178 2.12 4.94 14.38
C SER A 178 1.36 4.71 13.07
N GLU A 179 0.05 4.51 13.14
CA GLU A 179 -0.85 4.40 11.99
C GLU A 179 -0.87 5.71 11.20
N ALA A 180 -1.11 6.85 11.86
CA ALA A 180 -1.06 8.16 11.22
C ALA A 180 0.29 8.45 10.52
N ARG A 181 1.41 8.05 11.13
CA ARG A 181 2.75 8.17 10.50
C ARG A 181 2.93 7.24 9.30
N ARG A 182 2.31 6.04 9.29
CA ARG A 182 2.32 5.16 8.12
C ARG A 182 1.53 5.77 6.98
N THR A 183 0.29 6.19 7.23
CA THR A 183 -0.56 6.85 6.23
C THR A 183 0.13 8.09 5.65
N GLN A 184 0.73 8.95 6.49
CA GLN A 184 1.48 10.11 6.00
C GLN A 184 2.66 9.70 5.10
N VAL A 185 3.46 8.70 5.49
CA VAL A 185 4.59 8.23 4.68
C VAL A 185 4.13 7.55 3.38
N GLU A 186 2.99 6.89 3.39
CA GLU A 186 2.35 6.30 2.21
C GLU A 186 1.84 7.40 1.26
N GLU A 187 1.16 8.43 1.77
CA GLU A 187 0.71 9.61 1.01
C GLU A 187 1.91 10.39 0.41
N ASP A 188 2.92 10.73 1.22
CA ASP A 188 4.15 11.42 0.76
C ASP A 188 4.88 10.59 -0.31
N PHE A 189 4.93 9.26 -0.16
CA PHE A 189 5.53 8.36 -1.14
C PHE A 189 4.71 8.26 -2.43
N GLU A 190 3.38 8.18 -2.35
CA GLU A 190 2.52 8.19 -3.53
C GLU A 190 2.63 9.50 -4.30
N ILE A 191 2.67 10.65 -3.62
CA ILE A 191 2.87 11.97 -4.21
C ILE A 191 4.25 12.05 -4.89
N ALA A 192 5.33 11.66 -4.20
CA ALA A 192 6.67 11.67 -4.77
C ALA A 192 6.79 10.73 -5.99
N MET A 193 6.20 9.54 -5.92
CA MET A 193 6.16 8.59 -7.03
C MET A 193 5.22 9.03 -8.15
N ALA A 194 4.18 9.82 -7.88
CA ALA A 194 3.34 10.44 -8.91
C ALA A 194 4.11 11.55 -9.65
N SER A 195 4.79 12.46 -8.94
CA SER A 195 5.64 13.49 -9.55
C SER A 195 6.72 12.86 -10.42
N ARG A 196 7.47 11.90 -9.88
CA ARG A 196 8.53 11.20 -10.62
C ARG A 196 8.02 10.43 -11.84
N ARG A 197 6.80 9.87 -11.78
CA ARG A 197 6.14 9.24 -12.95
C ARG A 197 5.76 10.29 -14.00
N ALA A 198 5.18 11.42 -13.59
CA ALA A 198 4.82 12.51 -14.49
C ALA A 198 6.04 13.15 -15.16
N GLU A 199 7.12 13.38 -14.41
CA GLU A 199 8.42 13.84 -14.92
C GLU A 199 9.02 12.86 -15.94
N ALA A 200 9.03 11.55 -15.62
CA ALA A 200 9.54 10.53 -16.53
C ALA A 200 8.69 10.42 -17.82
N MET A 201 7.35 10.46 -17.71
CA MET A 201 6.44 10.50 -18.86
C MET A 201 6.65 11.77 -19.70
N ARG A 202 6.87 12.92 -19.06
CA ARG A 202 7.17 14.18 -19.76
C ARG A 202 8.50 14.10 -20.51
N ILE A 203 9.56 13.59 -19.89
CA ILE A 203 10.88 13.44 -20.54
C ILE A 203 10.79 12.47 -21.73
N LEU A 204 10.03 11.37 -21.60
CA LEU A 204 9.77 10.46 -22.72
C LEU A 204 9.00 11.16 -23.85
N ALA A 205 7.93 11.90 -23.55
CA ALA A 205 7.18 12.66 -24.54
C ALA A 205 8.02 13.76 -25.23
N GLU A 206 8.91 14.44 -24.50
CA GLU A 206 9.86 15.40 -25.06
C GLU A 206 10.90 14.72 -25.97
N GLN A 207 11.38 13.52 -25.61
CA GLN A 207 12.29 12.72 -26.44
C GLN A 207 11.59 12.17 -27.70
N GLU A 208 10.36 11.67 -27.59
CA GLU A 208 9.55 11.21 -28.73
C GLU A 208 9.23 12.37 -29.68
N ALA A 209 8.84 13.53 -29.15
CA ALA A 209 8.60 14.73 -29.94
C ALA A 209 9.87 15.23 -30.65
N ALA A 210 11.01 15.25 -29.97
CA ALA A 210 12.29 15.62 -30.57
C ALA A 210 12.72 14.62 -31.66
N SER A 211 12.63 13.32 -31.39
CA SER A 211 12.95 12.24 -32.34
C SER A 211 12.06 12.33 -33.58
N LYS A 212 10.75 12.55 -33.41
CA LYS A 212 9.79 12.75 -34.49
C LYS A 212 10.09 14.01 -35.29
N ALA A 213 10.38 15.13 -34.63
CA ALA A 213 10.74 16.39 -35.30
C ALA A 213 12.05 16.25 -36.12
N GLU A 214 13.05 15.52 -35.62
CA GLU A 214 14.24 15.21 -36.41
C GLU A 214 13.96 14.26 -37.58
N ALA A 215 13.09 13.26 -37.40
CA ALA A 215 12.69 12.35 -38.48
C ALA A 215 11.95 13.11 -39.58
N GLU A 216 11.00 13.97 -39.23
CA GLU A 216 10.31 14.89 -40.14
C GLU A 216 11.29 15.86 -40.84
N ARG A 217 12.32 16.34 -40.13
CA ARG A 217 13.38 17.16 -40.71
C ARG A 217 14.22 16.40 -41.74
N ARG A 218 14.71 15.19 -41.39
CA ARG A 218 15.48 14.32 -42.30
C ARG A 218 14.68 13.90 -43.53
N VAL A 219 13.38 13.61 -43.37
CA VAL A 219 12.48 13.30 -44.49
C VAL A 219 12.28 14.53 -45.38
N ARG A 220 12.21 15.74 -44.82
CA ARG A 220 12.13 16.98 -45.58
C ARG A 220 13.43 17.28 -46.33
N GLU A 221 14.57 17.26 -45.64
CA GLU A 221 15.91 17.40 -46.21
C GLU A 221 16.09 16.43 -47.41
N ALA A 222 15.80 15.14 -47.21
CA ALA A 222 15.88 14.13 -48.27
C ALA A 222 14.86 14.33 -49.40
N ALA A 223 13.67 14.88 -49.12
CA ALA A 223 12.66 15.18 -50.15
C ALA A 223 13.05 16.42 -51.00
N GLU A 224 13.68 17.41 -50.38
CA GLU A 224 14.23 18.62 -51.01
C GLU A 224 15.47 18.26 -51.86
N ASP A 225 16.41 17.47 -51.32
CA ASP A 225 17.55 16.92 -52.07
C ASP A 225 17.08 16.06 -53.25
N ALA A 226 16.12 15.16 -53.04
CA ALA A 226 15.56 14.37 -54.14
C ALA A 226 14.79 15.22 -55.15
N ALA A 227 14.23 16.37 -54.76
CA ALA A 227 13.63 17.34 -55.69
C ALA A 227 14.72 18.08 -56.49
N ALA A 228 15.82 18.50 -55.85
CA ALA A 228 16.96 19.12 -56.51
C ALA A 228 17.67 18.15 -57.48
N ILE A 229 17.78 16.86 -57.13
CA ILE A 229 18.29 15.82 -58.03
C ILE A 229 17.32 15.62 -59.21
N ARG A 230 16.00 15.51 -58.97
CA ARG A 230 15.01 15.42 -60.07
C ARG A 230 15.02 16.66 -60.97
N ALA A 231 15.24 17.85 -60.42
CA ALA A 231 15.38 19.08 -61.20
C ALA A 231 16.64 19.05 -62.07
N LYS A 232 17.80 18.71 -61.51
CA LYS A 232 19.06 18.56 -62.28
C LYS A 232 18.96 17.49 -63.36
N VAL A 233 18.35 16.33 -63.06
CA VAL A 233 18.12 15.28 -64.06
C VAL A 233 17.16 15.76 -65.16
N LEU A 234 16.16 16.59 -64.85
CA LEU A 234 15.29 17.20 -65.85
C LEU A 234 16.01 18.27 -66.70
N GLU A 235 16.90 19.06 -66.10
CA GLU A 235 17.78 20.00 -66.81
C GLU A 235 18.76 19.26 -67.73
N GLU A 236 19.42 18.21 -67.25
CA GLU A 236 20.29 17.33 -68.05
C GLU A 236 19.52 16.59 -69.14
N GLU A 237 18.31 16.08 -68.86
CA GLU A 237 17.44 15.47 -69.87
C GLU A 237 17.00 16.47 -70.94
N THR A 238 16.66 17.71 -70.56
CA THR A 238 16.22 18.73 -71.53
C THR A 238 17.39 19.27 -72.34
N ALA A 239 18.58 19.43 -71.75
CA ALA A 239 19.81 19.74 -72.46
C ALA A 239 20.21 18.59 -73.42
N ALA A 240 20.18 17.34 -72.97
CA ALA A 240 20.47 16.17 -73.80
C ALA A 240 19.47 16.00 -74.94
N LYS A 241 18.17 16.23 -74.70
CA LYS A 241 17.15 16.25 -75.76
C LYS A 241 17.40 17.40 -76.74
N ALA A 242 17.73 18.60 -76.26
CA ALA A 242 18.07 19.74 -77.12
C ALA A 242 19.33 19.48 -77.97
N ASP A 243 20.33 18.78 -77.46
CA ASP A 243 21.54 18.40 -78.20
C ASP A 243 21.32 17.21 -79.16
N ILE A 244 20.46 16.27 -78.82
CA ILE A 244 19.99 15.23 -79.75
C ILE A 244 19.22 15.89 -80.90
N ASP A 245 18.28 16.79 -80.60
CA ASP A 245 17.56 17.63 -81.56
C ASP A 245 18.52 18.45 -82.44
N ARG A 246 19.56 19.05 -81.85
CA ARG A 246 20.61 19.82 -82.55
C ARG A 246 21.32 18.92 -83.55
N ARG A 247 21.84 17.77 -83.10
CA ARG A 247 22.53 16.77 -83.96
C ARG A 247 21.62 16.17 -85.02
N GLN A 248 20.32 16.00 -84.73
CA GLN A 248 19.33 15.57 -85.72
C GLN A 248 19.10 16.66 -86.78
N ARG A 249 18.94 17.93 -86.39
CA ARG A 249 18.82 19.06 -87.33
C ARG A 249 20.08 19.22 -88.18
N GLU A 250 21.26 19.12 -87.57
CA GLU A 250 22.55 19.12 -88.27
C GLU A 250 22.65 17.94 -89.25
N SER A 251 22.37 16.71 -88.82
CA SER A 251 22.40 15.52 -89.68
C SER A 251 21.38 15.57 -90.82
N VAL A 252 20.18 16.11 -90.58
CA VAL A 252 19.15 16.34 -91.62
C VAL A 252 19.56 17.47 -92.56
N ALA A 253 20.17 18.55 -92.07
CA ALA A 253 20.73 19.61 -92.91
C ALA A 253 21.86 19.09 -93.80
N ASP A 254 22.76 18.28 -93.25
CA ASP A 254 23.87 17.64 -93.98
C ASP A 254 23.35 16.61 -95.02
N ALA A 255 22.33 15.83 -94.68
CA ALA A 255 21.68 14.90 -95.60
C ALA A 255 20.92 15.62 -96.72
N ASN A 256 20.24 16.73 -96.40
CA ASN A 256 19.59 17.58 -97.39
C ASN A 256 20.61 18.32 -98.26
N LYS A 257 21.75 18.74 -97.70
CA LYS A 257 22.86 19.33 -98.46
C LYS A 257 23.45 18.32 -99.44
N ARG A 258 23.79 17.10 -98.99
CA ARG A 258 24.26 16.02 -99.89
C ARG A 258 23.24 15.66 -100.98
N ARG A 259 21.93 15.74 -100.68
CA ARG A 259 20.86 15.62 -101.70
C ARG A 259 20.88 16.79 -102.68
N GLN A 260 21.01 18.03 -102.19
CA GLN A 260 21.08 19.24 -103.01
C GLN A 260 22.30 19.19 -103.95
N ASP A 261 23.48 18.87 -103.40
CA ASP A 261 24.74 18.72 -104.11
C ASP A 261 24.62 17.64 -105.21
N SER A 262 24.06 16.47 -104.86
CA SER A 262 23.81 15.37 -105.81
C SER A 262 22.78 15.72 -106.89
N ILE A 263 21.75 16.52 -106.57
CA ILE A 263 20.79 17.06 -107.54
C ILE A 263 21.47 18.07 -108.47
N THR A 264 22.39 18.91 -107.98
CA THR A 264 23.18 19.80 -108.84
C THR A 264 24.15 19.04 -109.74
N GLU A 265 24.80 17.96 -109.27
CA GLU A 265 25.60 17.09 -110.14
C GLU A 265 24.75 16.40 -111.22
N ALA A 266 23.57 15.89 -110.86
CA ALA A 266 22.65 15.26 -111.80
C ALA A 266 22.17 16.26 -112.87
N ASN A 267 21.83 17.49 -112.46
CA ASN A 267 21.44 18.56 -113.37
C ASN A 267 22.62 19.04 -114.25
N ALA A 268 23.85 19.06 -113.74
CA ALA A 268 25.04 19.36 -114.55
C ALA A 268 25.25 18.31 -115.64
N ARG A 269 25.19 17.01 -115.32
CA ARG A 269 25.29 15.92 -116.30
C ARG A 269 24.15 15.95 -117.32
N LEU A 270 22.94 16.35 -116.91
CA LEU A 270 21.81 16.56 -117.83
C LEU A 270 22.03 17.76 -118.77
N ALA A 271 22.65 18.85 -118.30
CA ALA A 271 23.01 19.99 -119.13
C ALA A 271 24.11 19.63 -120.14
N GLU A 272 25.16 18.93 -119.71
CA GLU A 272 26.23 18.42 -120.59
C GLU A 272 25.66 17.50 -121.68
N ALA A 273 24.80 16.54 -121.32
CA ALA A 273 24.14 15.66 -122.28
C ALA A 273 23.21 16.41 -123.26
N ALA A 274 22.50 17.44 -122.79
CA ALA A 274 21.66 18.28 -123.64
C ALA A 274 22.47 19.12 -124.63
N ASP A 275 23.62 19.67 -124.22
CA ASP A 275 24.49 20.45 -125.10
C ASP A 275 25.31 19.57 -126.05
N GLU A 276 25.67 18.34 -125.68
CA GLU A 276 26.14 17.34 -126.65
C GLU A 276 25.06 17.01 -127.70
N ALA A 277 23.82 16.79 -127.28
CA ALA A 277 22.72 16.52 -128.20
C ALA A 277 22.50 17.69 -129.18
N ARG A 278 22.52 18.93 -128.68
CA ARG A 278 22.47 20.16 -129.50
C ARG A 278 23.65 20.26 -130.48
N ARG A 279 24.86 19.87 -130.08
CA ARG A 279 26.02 19.79 -131.00
C ARG A 279 25.80 18.76 -132.11
N ARG A 280 25.38 17.53 -131.77
CA ARG A 280 25.12 16.45 -132.73
C ARG A 280 24.03 16.83 -133.76
N VAL A 281 22.96 17.49 -133.32
CA VAL A 281 21.89 18.00 -134.21
C VAL A 281 22.40 19.11 -135.14
N ARG A 282 23.23 20.05 -134.65
CA ARG A 282 23.85 21.07 -135.52
C ARG A 282 24.71 20.44 -136.61
N THR A 283 25.64 19.56 -136.25
CA THR A 283 26.54 18.91 -137.23
C THR A 283 25.79 18.12 -138.31
N ALA A 284 24.70 17.42 -137.94
CA ALA A 284 23.85 16.72 -138.90
C ALA A 284 23.07 17.68 -139.83
N THR A 285 22.63 18.82 -139.30
CA THR A 285 21.94 19.86 -140.10
C THR A 285 22.90 20.51 -141.10
N ASP A 286 24.14 20.82 -140.67
CA ASP A 286 25.18 21.41 -141.51
C ASP A 286 25.65 20.44 -142.62
N GLU A 287 25.76 19.14 -142.32
CA GLU A 287 25.98 18.11 -143.36
C GLU A 287 24.83 18.02 -144.37
N SER A 288 23.57 18.02 -143.90
CA SER A 288 22.40 17.95 -144.79
C SER A 288 22.37 19.13 -145.76
N ASN A 289 22.57 20.35 -145.25
CA ASN A 289 22.64 21.56 -146.06
C ASN A 289 23.75 21.49 -147.12
N ARG A 290 24.96 21.02 -146.76
CA ARG A 290 26.07 20.84 -147.71
C ARG A 290 25.72 19.86 -148.85
N ARG A 291 25.01 18.77 -148.54
CA ARG A 291 24.57 17.78 -149.55
C ARG A 291 23.49 18.36 -150.47
N ILE A 292 22.60 19.21 -149.97
CA ILE A 292 21.60 19.91 -150.78
C ILE A 292 22.28 20.87 -151.78
N THR A 293 23.20 21.72 -151.34
CA THR A 293 23.92 22.65 -152.23
C THR A 293 24.66 21.92 -153.36
N GLN A 294 25.41 20.87 -153.02
CA GLN A 294 26.13 20.05 -154.01
C GLN A 294 25.22 19.26 -154.97
N ALA A 295 23.94 19.07 -154.63
CA ALA A 295 22.95 18.52 -155.55
C ALA A 295 22.41 19.59 -156.49
N SER A 296 22.12 20.80 -155.98
CA SER A 296 21.69 21.94 -156.79
C SER A 296 22.73 22.35 -157.85
N GLU A 297 24.01 22.44 -157.47
CA GLU A 297 25.13 22.75 -158.39
C GLU A 297 25.23 21.74 -159.54
N ARG A 298 25.03 20.45 -159.25
CA ARG A 298 25.04 19.39 -160.27
C ARG A 298 23.82 19.43 -161.20
N VAL A 299 22.67 19.90 -160.72
CA VAL A 299 21.46 20.10 -161.56
C VAL A 299 21.62 21.31 -162.48
N GLU A 300 22.24 22.40 -162.02
CA GLU A 300 22.58 23.56 -162.86
C GLU A 300 23.57 23.18 -163.98
N ALA A 301 24.62 22.43 -163.66
CA ALA A 301 25.60 21.95 -164.63
C ALA A 301 24.99 21.06 -165.74
N LEU A 302 23.92 20.30 -165.43
CA LEU A 302 23.21 19.49 -166.43
C LEU A 302 22.26 20.33 -167.31
N ARG A 303 21.80 21.49 -166.83
CA ARG A 303 20.96 22.43 -167.61
C ARG A 303 21.78 23.17 -168.68
N THR A 304 22.99 23.61 -168.35
CA THR A 304 23.85 24.32 -169.30
C THR A 304 24.32 23.44 -170.47
N VAL A 305 24.69 22.17 -170.18
CA VAL A 305 25.04 21.19 -171.23
C VAL A 305 23.85 20.92 -172.16
N ARG A 306 22.64 20.78 -171.60
CA ARG A 306 21.40 20.62 -172.39
C ARG A 306 21.11 21.83 -173.29
N ALA A 307 21.41 23.06 -172.84
CA ALA A 307 21.21 24.27 -173.64
C ALA A 307 22.17 24.32 -174.84
N ALA A 308 23.45 23.99 -174.65
CA ALA A 308 24.45 23.98 -175.72
C ALA A 308 24.10 22.97 -176.84
N LEU A 309 23.66 21.77 -176.47
CA LEU A 309 23.28 20.73 -177.44
C LEU A 309 22.02 21.11 -178.24
N ALA A 310 21.14 21.93 -177.67
CA ALA A 310 19.91 22.40 -178.32
C ALA A 310 20.13 23.54 -179.35
N GLU A 311 21.28 24.20 -179.36
CA GLU A 311 21.68 25.16 -180.41
C GLU A 311 22.23 24.45 -181.65
N GLN A 312 23.16 23.51 -181.47
CA GLN A 312 23.86 22.85 -182.58
C GLN A 312 22.91 22.07 -183.52
N VAL A 313 21.76 21.59 -183.01
CA VAL A 313 20.73 20.93 -183.82
C VAL A 313 19.84 21.91 -184.61
N ARG A 314 19.80 23.21 -184.26
CA ARG A 314 19.06 24.23 -185.01
C ARG A 314 19.88 24.82 -186.17
N GLY A 315 21.19 24.98 -186.00
CA GLY A 315 22.08 25.46 -187.09
C GLY A 315 22.11 24.56 -188.32
N ALA A 316 21.93 23.24 -188.15
CA ALA A 316 21.93 22.27 -189.24
C ALA A 316 20.59 22.15 -190.01
N ARG A 317 19.56 22.94 -189.65
CA ARG A 317 18.17 22.75 -190.15
C ARG A 317 17.63 23.83 -191.09
N THR A 318 18.44 24.82 -191.48
CA THR A 318 17.99 25.97 -192.28
C THR A 318 18.61 26.09 -193.68
N VAL A 319 19.48 25.16 -194.10
CA VAL A 319 20.17 25.21 -195.42
C VAL A 319 19.94 23.94 -196.29
N LEU A 320 19.17 22.97 -195.80
CA LEU A 320 18.56 21.91 -196.63
C LEU A 320 17.05 21.84 -196.36
N ALA A 321 16.41 23.01 -196.52
CA ALA A 321 14.96 23.17 -196.64
C ALA A 321 14.55 23.62 -198.06
N GLU A 322 15.46 23.47 -199.04
CA GLU A 322 15.14 23.46 -200.47
C GLU A 322 15.27 22.02 -200.98
N ALA A 323 14.23 21.52 -201.66
CA ALA A 323 14.16 20.36 -202.59
C ALA A 323 15.09 19.13 -202.34
N GLN A 324 14.61 17.88 -202.21
CA GLN A 324 13.35 17.26 -202.68
C GLN A 324 13.21 15.83 -202.09
N HIS A 325 12.00 15.24 -202.14
CA HIS A 325 11.71 13.78 -202.03
C HIS A 325 11.83 13.12 -200.60
N VAL A 326 11.21 11.96 -200.26
CA VAL A 326 9.82 11.41 -200.40
C VAL A 326 9.76 9.96 -199.82
N LEU A 327 8.65 9.59 -199.15
CA LEU A 327 8.15 8.23 -198.76
C LEU A 327 8.83 7.35 -197.66
N GLY A 328 7.99 6.53 -196.96
CA GLY A 328 8.30 5.44 -195.98
C GLY A 328 8.23 5.85 -194.48
N GLU A 329 7.39 5.38 -193.54
CA GLU A 329 6.79 4.05 -193.15
C GLU A 329 7.77 3.13 -192.35
N THR A 330 7.49 2.49 -191.19
CA THR A 330 6.28 2.27 -190.31
C THR A 330 6.63 1.78 -188.86
N ASP A 331 5.77 2.05 -187.85
CA ASP A 331 5.52 1.37 -186.53
C ASP A 331 6.68 1.23 -185.45
N VAL A 332 6.58 0.65 -184.21
CA VAL A 332 5.58 -0.15 -183.42
C VAL A 332 5.76 0.01 -181.86
N GLU A 333 5.03 -0.75 -180.97
CA GLU A 333 4.90 -0.51 -179.49
C GLU A 333 5.37 -1.63 -178.48
N VAL A 334 5.71 -1.25 -177.21
CA VAL A 334 5.42 -1.96 -175.89
C VAL A 334 6.22 -3.28 -175.57
N PRO A 335 6.32 -3.91 -174.33
CA PRO A 335 5.69 -3.75 -172.99
C PRO A 335 6.66 -3.46 -171.77
N ALA A 336 6.62 -4.20 -170.63
CA ALA A 336 7.07 -3.81 -169.26
C ALA A 336 7.51 -4.95 -168.26
N ASP A 337 8.07 -4.55 -167.08
CA ASP A 337 7.71 -4.94 -165.66
C ASP A 337 8.67 -5.71 -164.65
N ILE A 338 8.54 -5.38 -163.33
CA ILE A 338 8.84 -6.10 -162.02
C ILE A 338 10.25 -6.21 -161.30
N LYS A 339 10.34 -5.59 -160.09
CA LYS A 339 10.99 -5.86 -158.74
C LYS A 339 12.41 -6.47 -158.43
N ALA A 340 13.10 -5.79 -157.48
CA ALA A 340 13.76 -6.25 -156.20
C ALA A 340 15.01 -7.20 -156.19
N ALA A 341 15.84 -7.33 -155.12
CA ALA A 341 16.30 -6.43 -154.02
C ALA A 341 17.48 -7.07 -153.20
N GLY A 342 18.36 -6.28 -152.59
CA GLY A 342 19.54 -6.72 -151.78
C GLY A 342 20.86 -6.80 -152.59
N PRO A 343 22.03 -7.19 -152.00
CA PRO A 343 22.39 -7.42 -150.58
C PRO A 343 22.92 -6.10 -149.91
N GLY A 344 23.60 -6.03 -148.76
CA GLY A 344 23.94 -7.01 -147.71
C GLY A 344 25.46 -7.24 -147.49
N GLY A 345 25.99 -6.99 -146.27
CA GLY A 345 27.39 -7.22 -145.86
C GLY A 345 27.69 -6.64 -144.47
N GLY A 346 28.31 -7.41 -143.56
CA GLY A 346 28.29 -7.12 -142.11
C GLY A 346 29.44 -6.29 -141.53
N SER A 347 29.25 -5.85 -140.29
CA SER A 347 30.29 -5.35 -139.36
C SER A 347 29.93 -5.77 -137.92
N ALA A 348 30.92 -5.94 -137.04
CA ALA A 348 30.73 -6.45 -135.68
C ALA A 348 31.62 -5.75 -134.64
N GLY A 349 31.10 -5.64 -133.40
CA GLY A 349 31.82 -5.19 -132.21
C GLY A 349 31.67 -3.70 -131.89
N GLY A 350 31.44 -3.34 -130.60
CA GLY A 350 31.40 -1.91 -130.24
C GLY A 350 30.88 -1.39 -128.90
N SER A 351 30.63 -2.17 -127.84
CA SER A 351 30.30 -1.70 -126.46
C SER A 351 28.97 -0.91 -126.25
N GLY A 352 28.41 -0.82 -125.02
CA GLY A 352 27.19 0.00 -124.86
C GLY A 352 26.32 0.10 -123.57
N GLN A 353 26.63 -0.50 -122.40
CA GLN A 353 26.07 -0.13 -121.08
C GLN A 353 24.58 -0.47 -120.69
N ALA A 354 24.37 -0.74 -119.38
CA ALA A 354 23.11 -0.75 -118.59
C ALA A 354 22.06 -1.89 -118.83
N ALA A 355 21.30 -2.40 -117.85
CA ALA A 355 21.13 -2.06 -116.42
C ALA A 355 20.67 -3.24 -115.50
N ALA A 356 20.73 -3.00 -114.17
CA ALA A 356 19.85 -3.50 -113.08
C ALA A 356 20.17 -4.76 -112.20
N ALA A 357 19.97 -4.55 -110.88
CA ALA A 357 19.44 -5.45 -109.82
C ALA A 357 20.33 -6.28 -108.84
N ALA A 358 20.41 -5.76 -107.59
CA ALA A 358 20.05 -6.40 -106.29
C ALA A 358 21.03 -7.26 -105.41
N LYS A 359 21.26 -6.76 -104.17
CA LYS A 359 21.47 -7.47 -102.86
C LYS A 359 22.81 -8.27 -102.69
N PRO A 360 23.25 -8.72 -101.47
CA PRO A 360 22.53 -9.11 -100.23
C PRO A 360 23.12 -8.57 -98.88
N GLY A 361 22.90 -9.28 -97.75
CA GLY A 361 23.39 -8.97 -96.38
C GLY A 361 23.31 -10.19 -95.42
N VAL A 362 23.87 -10.10 -94.20
CA VAL A 362 24.13 -11.24 -93.27
C VAL A 362 23.66 -10.92 -91.82
N SER A 363 23.54 -11.91 -90.91
CA SER A 363 23.08 -11.72 -89.51
C SER A 363 23.59 -12.80 -88.50
N ARG A 364 23.28 -12.61 -87.19
CA ARG A 364 23.53 -13.45 -85.97
C ARG A 364 24.78 -13.08 -85.13
N GLY A 365 24.85 -13.27 -83.80
CA GLY A 365 23.86 -13.69 -82.76
C GLY A 365 24.51 -14.44 -81.56
N GLY A 366 23.84 -14.56 -80.38
CA GLY A 366 24.24 -15.45 -79.24
C GLY A 366 24.16 -14.86 -77.81
N VAL A 367 23.86 -15.66 -76.75
CA VAL A 367 23.76 -15.23 -75.31
C VAL A 367 24.03 -16.40 -74.32
N PRO A 368 24.78 -16.20 -73.20
CA PRO A 368 24.99 -17.22 -72.13
C PRO A 368 24.68 -16.78 -70.66
N ALA A 369 24.67 -17.73 -69.70
CA ALA A 369 24.68 -17.57 -68.21
C ALA A 369 25.16 -18.91 -67.54
N PRO A 370 25.03 -19.24 -66.22
CA PRO A 370 24.89 -18.50 -64.93
C PRO A 370 25.84 -19.03 -63.78
N GLY A 371 25.62 -18.69 -62.48
CA GLY A 371 26.36 -19.22 -61.29
C GLY A 371 25.62 -19.05 -59.92
N LYS A 372 26.09 -19.67 -58.80
CA LYS A 372 25.39 -19.79 -57.47
C LYS A 372 26.31 -19.75 -56.19
N PRO A 373 25.77 -19.63 -54.94
CA PRO A 373 26.48 -19.36 -53.65
C PRO A 373 26.77 -20.61 -52.76
N PRO A 374 27.33 -20.49 -51.52
CA PRO A 374 26.49 -20.66 -50.27
C PRO A 374 26.99 -20.00 -48.92
N GLU A 375 26.17 -20.10 -47.84
CA GLU A 375 26.40 -20.27 -46.35
C GLU A 375 27.36 -19.34 -45.53
N ALA A 376 27.20 -19.00 -44.22
CA ALA A 376 26.97 -19.83 -43.01
C ALA A 376 26.65 -19.04 -41.68
N ASP A 377 26.14 -19.77 -40.66
CA ASP A 377 26.23 -19.71 -39.16
C ASP A 377 26.12 -18.44 -38.25
N ILE A 378 25.50 -18.62 -37.06
CA ILE A 378 26.07 -18.46 -35.68
C ILE A 378 25.01 -18.74 -34.57
N GLU A 379 25.40 -19.33 -33.42
CA GLU A 379 24.51 -19.59 -32.25
C GLU A 379 24.78 -18.71 -30.99
N ARG A 380 23.86 -18.82 -30.00
CA ARG A 380 24.02 -18.67 -28.52
C ARG A 380 24.16 -17.28 -27.87
N THR A 381 23.34 -17.08 -26.83
CA THR A 381 23.83 -16.84 -25.45
C THR A 381 22.77 -17.25 -24.41
N VAL A 382 23.18 -17.44 -23.15
CA VAL A 382 22.40 -18.13 -22.09
C VAL A 382 21.94 -17.17 -20.98
N ARG A 383 20.80 -17.48 -20.34
CA ARG A 383 20.15 -16.69 -19.28
C ARG A 383 20.31 -17.39 -17.91
N ILE A 384 20.87 -16.70 -16.91
CA ILE A 384 21.03 -17.20 -15.53
C ILE A 384 19.94 -16.59 -14.62
N ARG A 385 19.43 -17.33 -13.62
CA ARG A 385 18.54 -16.82 -12.56
C ARG A 385 18.76 -17.48 -11.19
N ALA A 386 19.14 -16.66 -10.22
CA ALA A 386 18.64 -16.62 -8.84
C ALA A 386 18.32 -17.94 -8.10
N SER A 387 19.32 -18.52 -7.42
CA SER A 387 19.10 -19.45 -6.28
C SER A 387 20.31 -19.59 -5.32
N ASP A 388 21.00 -18.49 -4.96
CA ASP A 388 22.20 -18.54 -4.09
C ASP A 388 22.26 -17.39 -3.05
N VAL A 389 21.49 -17.49 -1.95
CA VAL A 389 21.77 -16.78 -0.68
C VAL A 389 21.26 -17.64 0.50
N PRO A 390 22.11 -18.04 1.48
CA PRO A 390 21.68 -18.78 2.66
C PRO A 390 21.05 -17.87 3.74
N LYS A 391 20.22 -18.44 4.62
CA LYS A 391 19.50 -17.72 5.70
C LYS A 391 20.09 -18.05 7.08
N ALA A 392 20.08 -17.09 7.99
CA ALA A 392 20.73 -17.17 9.30
C ALA A 392 19.99 -18.06 10.32
N GLN A 393 20.71 -18.44 11.38
CA GLN A 393 20.25 -19.28 12.50
C GLN A 393 19.43 -18.50 13.54
N SER A 394 18.64 -19.24 14.32
CA SER A 394 17.98 -18.82 15.57
C SER A 394 17.93 -20.00 16.54
#